data_AF-A0A0K2TAV4-F1
#
_entry.id   AF-A0A0K2TAV4-F1
#
_cell.length_a   1.000
_cell.length_b   1.000
_cell.length_c   1.000
_cell.angle_alpha   90.00
_cell.angle_beta   90.00
_cell.angle_gamma   90.00
#
_symmetry.space_group_name_H-M   'P 1'
#
loop_
_entity.id
_entity.type
_entity.pdbx_description
1 polymer ?
#
loop_
_entity_poly.entity_id
_entity_poly.type
_entity_poly.pdbx_seq_one_letter_code
_entity_poly.pdbx_strand_id
1 'polypeptide(L)'
;MNSYEEFRMSDSSNLVQAIYKFKGSNNDELMFDIGDVITVTQREDGGWWEGTHSRRGKTGWFPSNYVRVLDDSSQDNSKYCIPKTEDMTDDDKAQLMLGSLIIQKGIDNRKQVIEDLLKKEMDFIRCLTAIQKTFLEPLSSTNIFGLTAFNSVLQSWITYSS
;
A
#
# COMPACT_ATOMS: atom_id res chain seq x y z
N MET A 1 10.35 -36.72 11.04
CA MET A 1 8.91 -36.43 10.93
C MET A 1 8.76 -34.93 11.05
N ASN A 2 8.29 -34.29 9.98
CA ASN A 2 8.37 -32.87 9.61
C ASN A 2 8.26 -31.86 10.77
N SER A 3 9.09 -30.81 10.89
CA SER A 3 9.58 -29.82 9.91
C SER A 3 8.47 -28.97 9.29
N TYR A 4 7.94 -28.05 10.09
CA TYR A 4 7.40 -26.79 9.58
C TYR A 4 7.96 -25.67 10.45
N GLU A 5 9.18 -25.26 10.11
CA GLU A 5 9.63 -23.91 10.39
C GLU A 5 8.65 -22.97 9.69
N GLU A 6 7.80 -22.32 10.48
CA GLU A 6 7.00 -21.21 9.96
C GLU A 6 7.94 -20.01 9.89
N PHE A 7 8.54 -19.86 8.72
CA PHE A 7 9.30 -18.70 8.28
C PHE A 7 8.39 -17.47 8.35
N ARG A 8 8.31 -16.85 9.53
CA ARG A 8 7.71 -15.51 9.66
C ARG A 8 8.66 -14.56 8.94
N MET A 9 8.28 -14.21 7.72
CA MET A 9 8.90 -13.12 6.95
C MET A 9 9.17 -11.96 7.91
N SER A 10 10.38 -11.44 7.84
CA SER A 10 10.84 -10.32 8.67
C SER A 10 9.98 -9.09 8.39
N ASP A 11 8.87 -8.96 9.12
CA ASP A 11 8.02 -7.78 9.20
C ASP A 11 8.84 -6.71 9.94
N SER A 12 9.81 -6.13 9.25
CA SER A 12 10.93 -5.41 9.88
C SER A 12 10.55 -4.01 10.34
N SER A 13 9.31 -3.58 10.12
CA SER A 13 8.76 -2.38 10.72
C SER A 13 7.35 -2.62 11.27
N ASN A 14 7.27 -2.61 12.61
CA ASN A 14 6.00 -2.49 13.33
C ASN A 14 5.49 -1.03 13.34
N LEU A 15 6.17 -0.12 12.65
CA LEU A 15 5.79 1.28 12.57
C LEU A 15 4.95 1.50 11.33
N VAL A 16 3.77 2.09 11.55
CA VAL A 16 2.85 2.46 10.50
C VAL A 16 2.47 3.92 10.64
N GLN A 17 2.17 4.57 9.52
CA GLN A 17 1.70 5.95 9.47
C GLN A 17 0.26 6.00 8.99
N ALA A 18 -0.60 6.73 9.69
CA ALA A 18 -1.97 6.97 9.30
C ALA A 18 -2.05 7.75 7.97
N ILE A 19 -2.75 7.20 6.99
CA ILE A 19 -3.06 7.87 5.71
C ILE A 19 -4.47 8.48 5.72
N TYR A 20 -5.33 8.02 6.64
CA TYR A 20 -6.67 8.57 6.88
C TYR A 20 -6.89 8.81 8.37
N LYS A 21 -7.79 9.73 8.70
CA LYS A 21 -8.21 9.98 10.08
C LYS A 21 -9.15 8.86 10.54
N PHE A 22 -8.94 8.33 11.74
CA PHE A 22 -9.84 7.37 12.37
C PHE A 22 -10.34 7.92 13.70
N LYS A 23 -11.65 8.15 13.81
CA LYS A 23 -12.26 8.80 14.97
C LYS A 23 -12.55 7.86 16.13
N GLY A 24 -12.52 6.54 15.93
CA GLY A 24 -12.94 5.53 16.90
C GLY A 24 -14.39 5.69 17.36
N SER A 25 -15.15 4.61 17.47
CA SER A 25 -16.51 4.63 18.03
C SER A 25 -16.55 4.00 19.42
N ASN A 26 -15.68 3.01 19.67
CA ASN A 26 -15.64 2.24 20.89
C ASN A 26 -14.39 2.56 21.73
N ASN A 27 -14.42 2.19 23.03
CA ASN A 27 -13.34 2.53 23.96
C ASN A 27 -12.03 1.78 23.70
N ASP A 28 -12.14 0.57 23.16
CA ASP A 28 -11.07 -0.32 22.71
C ASP A 28 -10.47 0.11 21.36
N GLU A 29 -11.07 1.08 20.66
CA GLU A 29 -10.55 1.60 19.41
C GLU A 29 -9.52 2.72 19.61
N LEU A 30 -8.50 2.73 18.75
CA LEU A 30 -7.41 3.70 18.75
C LEU A 30 -7.71 4.86 17.80
N MET A 31 -7.99 6.03 18.35
CA MET A 31 -8.23 7.25 17.56
C MET A 31 -6.91 7.92 17.13
N PHE A 32 -6.82 8.34 15.87
CA PHE A 32 -5.66 9.04 15.32
C PHE A 32 -6.02 9.96 14.14
N ASP A 33 -5.15 10.93 13.87
CA ASP A 33 -5.25 11.85 12.74
C ASP A 33 -4.27 11.45 11.61
N ILE A 34 -4.47 12.03 10.42
CA ILE A 34 -3.61 11.76 9.26
C ILE A 34 -2.15 12.13 9.60
N GLY A 35 -1.23 11.24 9.27
CA GLY A 35 0.21 11.41 9.49
C GLY A 35 0.69 10.95 10.86
N ASP A 36 -0.19 10.55 11.78
CA ASP A 36 0.20 10.00 13.07
C ASP A 36 0.91 8.65 12.91
N VAL A 37 1.91 8.42 13.77
CA VAL A 37 2.70 7.18 13.80
C VAL A 37 2.16 6.28 14.90
N ILE A 38 2.00 5.00 14.55
CA ILE A 38 1.46 3.97 15.41
C ILE A 38 2.44 2.79 15.40
N THR A 39 2.72 2.27 16.58
CA THR A 39 3.47 1.02 16.73
C THR A 39 2.48 -0.13 16.82
N VAL A 40 2.43 -0.96 15.79
CA VAL A 40 1.57 -2.15 15.71
C VAL A 40 2.06 -3.18 16.73
N THR A 41 1.16 -3.60 17.62
CA THR A 41 1.39 -4.63 18.64
C THR A 41 0.84 -5.98 18.19
N GLN A 42 -0.27 -5.97 17.45
CA GLN A 42 -0.91 -7.19 16.96
C GLN A 42 -1.48 -6.98 15.55
N ARG A 43 -1.31 -7.98 14.67
CA ARG A 43 -1.90 -8.03 13.34
C ARG A 43 -2.86 -9.21 13.25
N GLU A 44 -4.12 -8.95 12.96
CA GLU A 44 -5.10 -10.00 12.64
C GLU A 44 -5.41 -10.01 11.13
N ASP A 45 -5.67 -11.20 10.60
CA ASP A 45 -6.02 -11.40 9.19
C ASP A 45 -7.38 -10.77 8.82
N GLY A 46 -8.21 -10.44 9.82
CA GLY A 46 -9.50 -9.77 9.66
C GLY A 46 -9.42 -8.28 9.29
N GLY A 47 -8.22 -7.73 9.09
CA GLY A 47 -8.03 -6.33 8.70
C GLY A 47 -8.11 -5.33 9.85
N TRP A 48 -8.20 -5.81 11.09
CA TRP A 48 -8.10 -5.00 12.31
C TRP A 48 -6.78 -5.29 13.00
N TRP A 49 -6.03 -4.22 13.29
CA TRP A 49 -4.75 -4.30 13.99
C TRP A 49 -4.84 -3.57 15.32
N GLU A 50 -4.10 -4.06 16.31
CA GLU A 50 -3.89 -3.36 17.56
C GLU A 50 -2.56 -2.61 17.48
N GLY A 51 -2.52 -1.41 18.03
CA GLY A 51 -1.27 -0.68 18.15
C GLY A 51 -1.33 0.42 19.20
N THR A 52 -0.17 1.00 19.46
CA THR A 52 0.02 2.08 20.41
C THR A 52 0.36 3.37 19.68
N HIS A 53 -0.42 4.41 19.89
CA HIS A 53 -0.18 5.72 19.29
C HIS A 53 1.07 6.37 19.89
N SER A 54 2.08 6.70 19.07
CA SER A 54 3.40 7.12 19.58
C SER A 54 3.36 8.39 20.44
N ARG A 55 2.51 9.39 20.11
CA ARG A 55 2.39 10.63 20.91
C ARG A 55 1.48 10.51 22.14
N ARG A 56 0.38 9.78 22.05
CA ARG A 56 -0.65 9.71 23.12
C ARG A 56 -0.44 8.53 24.08
N GLY A 57 0.34 7.53 23.68
CA GLY A 57 0.56 6.31 24.46
C GLY A 57 -0.68 5.43 24.62
N LYS A 58 -1.82 5.77 24.01
CA LYS A 58 -3.03 4.97 24.04
C LYS A 58 -2.85 3.75 23.13
N THR A 59 -3.28 2.59 23.59
CA THR A 59 -3.37 1.35 22.82
C THR A 59 -4.82 1.08 22.44
N GLY A 60 -5.03 0.52 21.25
CA GLY A 60 -6.35 0.08 20.82
C GLY A 60 -6.36 -0.41 19.37
N TRP A 61 -7.55 -0.81 18.95
CA TRP A 61 -7.82 -1.40 17.64
C TRP A 61 -8.09 -0.36 16.57
N PHE A 62 -7.62 -0.62 15.37
CA PHE A 62 -7.88 0.21 14.20
C PHE A 62 -7.82 -0.60 12.91
N PRO A 63 -8.48 -0.13 11.84
CA PRO A 63 -8.48 -0.80 10.55
C PRO A 63 -7.13 -0.64 9.83
N SER A 64 -6.56 -1.74 9.35
CA SER A 64 -5.23 -1.77 8.74
C SER A 64 -5.13 -0.98 7.43
N ASN A 65 -6.25 -0.83 6.70
CA ASN A 65 -6.29 -0.04 5.47
C ASN A 65 -6.27 1.49 5.69
N TYR A 66 -6.24 1.94 6.96
CA TYR A 66 -6.11 3.37 7.30
C TYR A 66 -4.66 3.79 7.51
N VAL A 67 -3.72 2.84 7.43
CA VAL A 67 -2.31 3.07 7.68
C VAL A 67 -1.45 2.52 6.54
N ARG A 68 -0.24 3.04 6.41
CA ARG A 68 0.82 2.49 5.55
C ARG A 68 2.01 2.05 6.39
N VAL A 69 2.67 0.97 6.00
CA VAL A 69 3.92 0.53 6.63
C VAL A 69 5.03 1.53 6.32
N LEU A 70 5.83 1.88 7.34
CA LEU A 70 7.01 2.70 7.19
C LEU A 70 8.22 1.78 6.98
N ASP A 71 8.67 1.64 5.73
CA ASP A 71 9.92 0.94 5.43
C ASP A 71 11.11 1.89 5.59
N ASP A 72 12.15 1.46 6.31
CA ASP A 72 13.39 2.23 6.55
C ASP A 72 14.23 2.51 5.27
N SER A 73 13.73 2.18 4.08
CA SER A 73 14.52 2.12 2.85
C SER A 73 14.52 3.40 1.99
N SER A 74 13.96 4.51 2.45
CA SER A 74 13.84 5.74 1.64
C SER A 74 14.34 7.00 2.35
N GLN A 75 15.66 7.08 2.60
CA GLN A 75 16.30 8.38 2.81
C GLN A 75 16.64 9.05 1.47
N ASP A 76 16.04 10.22 1.28
CA ASP A 76 16.24 11.21 0.23
C ASP A 76 17.72 11.62 0.10
N ASN A 77 18.32 11.43 -1.08
CA ASN A 77 19.65 11.92 -1.42
C ASN A 77 19.56 12.91 -2.58
N SER A 78 19.24 14.16 -2.24
CA SER A 78 19.39 15.29 -3.13
C SER A 78 20.87 15.70 -3.27
N LYS A 79 21.24 16.05 -4.51
CA LYS A 79 22.48 16.69 -5.01
C LYS A 79 23.60 15.77 -5.51
N TYR A 80 23.73 15.70 -6.84
CA TYR A 80 25.03 15.55 -7.49
C TYR A 80 25.12 16.49 -8.70
N CYS A 81 26.12 17.37 -8.69
CA CYS A 81 26.60 18.10 -9.87
C CYS A 81 27.71 17.28 -10.54
N ILE A 82 27.79 17.27 -11.87
CA ILE A 82 28.80 16.52 -12.64
C ILE A 82 29.90 17.49 -13.14
N PRO A 83 31.18 17.32 -12.74
CA PRO A 83 32.33 17.89 -13.46
C PRO A 83 32.82 16.95 -14.58
N LYS A 84 33.38 17.53 -15.64
CA LYS A 84 33.79 16.85 -16.88
C LYS A 84 35.02 15.94 -16.70
N THR A 85 34.97 14.82 -17.42
CA THR A 85 35.94 13.72 -17.52
C THR A 85 37.16 14.12 -18.35
N GLU A 86 38.36 13.97 -17.81
CA GLU A 86 39.60 13.72 -18.56
C GLU A 86 40.69 13.29 -17.55
N ASP A 87 41.21 12.07 -17.73
CA ASP A 87 42.16 11.29 -16.90
C ASP A 87 41.53 10.49 -15.73
N MET A 88 41.22 9.21 -15.99
CA MET A 88 40.53 8.31 -15.03
C MET A 88 41.48 7.22 -14.53
N THR A 89 41.82 7.31 -13.25
CA THR A 89 42.52 6.30 -12.44
C THR A 89 41.64 5.07 -12.15
N ASP A 90 42.19 3.97 -11.65
CA ASP A 90 41.40 2.76 -11.33
C ASP A 90 40.30 3.02 -10.28
N ASP A 91 40.47 4.03 -9.43
CA ASP A 91 39.44 4.51 -8.50
C ASP A 91 38.26 5.17 -9.23
N ASP A 92 38.52 5.88 -10.33
CA ASP A 92 37.48 6.51 -11.15
C ASP A 92 36.63 5.46 -11.90
N LYS A 93 37.21 4.30 -12.24
CA LYS A 93 36.46 3.16 -12.80
C LYS A 93 35.51 2.55 -11.76
N ALA A 94 35.96 2.42 -10.50
CA ALA A 94 35.11 1.96 -9.41
C ALA A 94 33.96 2.94 -9.15
N GLN A 95 34.23 4.24 -9.22
CA GLN A 95 33.22 5.28 -9.06
C GLN A 95 32.21 5.30 -10.22
N LEU A 96 32.65 5.00 -11.46
CA LEU A 96 31.78 4.84 -12.62
C LEU A 96 30.91 3.57 -12.54
N MET A 97 31.45 2.47 -12.00
CA MET A 97 30.72 1.23 -11.76
C MET A 97 29.65 1.43 -10.67
N LEU A 98 29.99 2.15 -9.60
CA LEU A 98 29.04 2.53 -8.56
C LEU A 98 27.94 3.46 -9.11
N GLY A 99 28.32 4.43 -9.95
CA GLY A 99 27.37 5.30 -10.65
C GLY A 99 26.39 4.51 -11.53
N SER A 100 26.92 3.55 -12.29
CA SER A 100 26.10 2.63 -13.11
C SER A 100 25.17 1.78 -12.27
N LEU A 101 25.61 1.27 -11.11
CA LEU A 101 24.80 0.49 -10.19
C LEU A 101 23.69 1.32 -9.53
N ILE A 102 23.97 2.57 -9.15
CA ILE A 102 22.97 3.50 -8.60
C ILE A 102 21.89 3.81 -9.64
N ILE A 103 22.29 4.07 -10.88
CA ILE A 103 21.35 4.31 -11.99
C ILE A 103 20.51 3.05 -12.25
N GLN A 104 21.14 1.87 -12.29
CA GLN A 104 20.44 0.61 -12.49
C GLN A 104 19.43 0.35 -11.37
N LYS A 105 19.83 0.51 -10.11
CA LYS A 105 18.94 0.39 -8.94
C LYS A 105 17.78 1.38 -9.01
N GLY A 106 18.01 2.61 -9.49
CA GLY A 106 16.96 3.60 -9.72
C GLY A 106 16.00 3.24 -10.87
N ILE A 107 16.48 2.57 -11.91
CA ILE A 107 15.63 2.02 -12.99
C ILE A 107 14.81 0.85 -12.45
N ASP A 108 15.44 -0.06 -11.71
CA ASP A 108 14.78 -1.24 -11.14
C ASP A 108 13.70 -0.85 -10.13
N ASN A 109 13.97 0.15 -9.28
CA ASN A 109 12.97 0.69 -8.34
C ASN A 109 11.76 1.29 -9.09
N ARG A 110 12.00 2.08 -10.13
CA ARG A 110 10.91 2.66 -10.95
C ARG A 110 10.13 1.57 -11.68
N LYS A 111 10.82 0.55 -12.19
CA LYS A 111 10.21 -0.61 -12.83
C LYS A 111 9.29 -1.33 -11.85
N GLN A 112 9.74 -1.59 -10.63
CA GLN A 112 8.94 -2.25 -9.60
C GLN A 112 7.66 -1.46 -9.26
N VAL A 113 7.78 -0.14 -9.09
CA VAL A 113 6.61 0.72 -8.82
C VAL A 113 5.59 0.66 -9.96
N ILE A 114 6.05 0.69 -11.21
CA ILE A 114 5.16 0.60 -12.39
C ILE A 114 4.48 -0.77 -12.43
N GLU A 115 5.22 -1.85 -12.20
CA GLU A 115 4.66 -3.21 -12.18
C GLU A 115 3.61 -3.37 -11.07
N ASP A 116 3.87 -2.83 -9.88
CA ASP A 116 2.93 -2.85 -8.76
C ASP A 116 1.65 -2.07 -9.06
N LEU A 117 1.76 -0.90 -9.71
CA LEU A 117 0.60 -0.11 -10.13
C LEU A 117 -0.25 -0.88 -11.14
N LEU A 118 0.38 -1.43 -12.18
CA LEU A 118 -0.32 -2.21 -13.20
C LEU A 118 -1.01 -3.43 -12.60
N LYS A 119 -0.34 -4.13 -11.68
CA LYS A 119 -0.92 -5.29 -11.00
C LYS A 119 -2.16 -4.91 -10.18
N LYS A 120 -2.08 -3.81 -9.41
CA LYS A 120 -3.21 -3.32 -8.61
C LYS A 120 -4.40 -2.92 -9.48
N GLU A 121 -4.15 -2.26 -10.62
CA GLU A 121 -5.20 -1.92 -11.59
C GLU A 121 -5.85 -3.17 -12.19
N MET A 122 -5.06 -4.17 -12.59
CA MET A 122 -5.58 -5.42 -13.11
C MET A 122 -6.44 -6.16 -12.07
N ASP A 123 -5.98 -6.22 -10.82
CA ASP A 123 -6.73 -6.84 -9.73
C ASP A 123 -8.04 -6.06 -9.44
N PHE A 124 -7.99 -4.74 -9.46
CA PHE A 124 -9.17 -3.87 -9.32
C PHE A 124 -10.19 -4.13 -10.43
N ILE A 125 -9.78 -4.09 -11.70
CA ILE A 125 -10.65 -4.35 -12.85
C ILE A 125 -11.25 -5.75 -12.80
N ARG A 126 -10.45 -6.77 -12.40
CA ARG A 126 -10.94 -8.13 -12.24
C ARG A 126 -12.03 -8.20 -11.17
N CYS A 127 -11.83 -7.54 -10.03
CA CYS A 127 -12.84 -7.45 -8.99
C CYS A 127 -14.11 -6.75 -9.47
N LEU A 128 -14.00 -5.63 -10.22
CA LEU A 128 -15.16 -4.96 -10.80
C LEU A 128 -15.94 -5.86 -11.77
N THR A 129 -15.22 -6.56 -12.64
CA THR A 129 -15.82 -7.49 -13.61
C THR A 129 -16.55 -8.63 -12.89
N ALA A 130 -15.97 -9.15 -11.81
CA ALA A 130 -16.60 -10.19 -11.00
C ALA A 130 -17.89 -9.69 -10.34
N ILE A 131 -17.89 -8.47 -9.78
CA ILE A 131 -19.10 -7.86 -9.21
C ILE A 131 -20.19 -7.72 -10.28
N GLN A 132 -19.82 -7.23 -11.47
CA GLN A 132 -20.75 -7.07 -12.58
C GLN A 132 -21.40 -8.39 -13.00
N LYS A 133 -20.61 -9.44 -13.23
CA LYS A 133 -21.12 -10.75 -13.70
C LYS A 133 -21.83 -11.55 -12.63
N THR A 134 -21.33 -11.54 -11.40
CA THR A 134 -21.85 -12.41 -10.35
C THR A 134 -23.06 -11.79 -9.64
N PHE A 135 -23.14 -10.47 -9.59
CA PHE A 135 -24.22 -9.78 -8.87
C PHE A 135 -25.08 -8.93 -9.80
N LEU A 136 -24.50 -8.06 -10.62
CA LEU A 136 -25.30 -7.09 -11.38
C LEU A 136 -26.08 -7.71 -12.55
N GLU A 137 -25.49 -8.67 -13.26
CA GLU A 137 -26.16 -9.40 -14.35
C GLU A 137 -27.38 -10.21 -13.85
N PRO A 138 -27.26 -11.05 -12.81
CA PRO A 138 -28.43 -11.72 -12.23
C PRO A 138 -29.45 -10.72 -11.68
N LEU A 139 -29.02 -9.67 -10.98
CA LEU A 139 -29.91 -8.69 -10.36
C LEU A 139 -30.67 -7.81 -11.37
N SER A 140 -30.10 -7.55 -12.55
CA SER A 140 -30.81 -6.86 -13.64
C SER A 140 -31.78 -7.79 -14.39
N SER A 141 -31.48 -9.08 -14.43
CA SER A 141 -32.32 -10.10 -15.06
C SER A 141 -33.52 -10.49 -14.19
N THR A 142 -33.35 -10.45 -12.87
CA THR A 142 -34.42 -10.69 -11.91
C THR A 142 -35.09 -9.37 -11.55
N ASN A 143 -36.37 -9.17 -11.89
CA ASN A 143 -37.16 -7.95 -11.63
C ASN A 143 -37.44 -7.70 -10.12
N ILE A 144 -36.44 -7.91 -9.26
CA ILE A 144 -36.51 -7.93 -7.79
C ILE A 144 -36.33 -6.51 -7.21
N PHE A 145 -35.56 -5.65 -7.89
CA PHE A 145 -35.38 -4.25 -7.48
C PHE A 145 -36.11 -3.32 -8.45
N GLY A 146 -36.94 -2.42 -7.91
CA GLY A 146 -37.49 -1.32 -8.70
C GLY A 146 -36.37 -0.48 -9.30
N LEU A 147 -36.49 -0.10 -10.58
CA LEU A 147 -35.47 0.57 -11.40
C LEU A 147 -34.76 1.74 -10.67
N THR A 148 -35.48 2.45 -9.79
CA THR A 148 -34.98 3.57 -8.98
C THR A 148 -33.94 3.18 -7.92
N ALA A 149 -34.12 2.05 -7.23
CA ALA A 149 -33.17 1.58 -6.21
C ALA A 149 -31.90 1.02 -6.84
N PHE A 150 -32.03 0.31 -7.96
CA PHE A 150 -30.91 -0.19 -8.75
C PHE A 150 -30.08 0.96 -9.33
N ASN A 151 -30.74 1.96 -9.92
CA ASN A 151 -30.07 3.15 -10.45
C ASN A 151 -29.41 4.02 -9.36
N SER A 152 -30.00 4.10 -8.16
CA SER A 152 -29.39 4.85 -7.04
C SER A 152 -28.08 4.23 -6.53
N VAL A 153 -27.89 2.91 -6.68
CA VAL A 153 -26.68 2.21 -6.21
C VAL A 153 -25.58 2.21 -7.28
N LEU A 154 -25.94 2.28 -8.57
CA LEU A 154 -25.02 1.97 -9.67
C LEU A 154 -24.81 3.09 -10.70
N GLN A 155 -25.61 4.17 -10.69
CA GLN A 155 -25.50 5.18 -11.75
C GLN A 155 -24.16 5.92 -11.83
N SER A 156 -23.37 5.98 -10.77
CA SER A 156 -22.03 6.58 -10.85
C SER A 156 -20.97 5.65 -11.44
N TRP A 157 -21.21 4.33 -11.48
CA TRP A 157 -20.20 3.33 -11.86
C TRP A 157 -20.25 2.98 -13.35
N ILE A 158 -21.45 2.94 -13.94
CA ILE A 158 -21.64 2.54 -15.35
C ILE A 158 -21.24 3.67 -16.32
N THR A 159 -21.37 4.94 -15.92
CA THR A 159 -21.07 6.08 -16.80
C THR A 159 -19.57 6.31 -17.03
N TYR A 160 -18.70 5.75 -16.20
CA TYR A 160 -17.24 5.90 -16.31
C TYR A 160 -16.52 4.70 -16.95
N SER A 161 -17.24 3.62 -17.27
CA SER A 161 -16.65 2.39 -17.85
C SER A 161 -16.89 2.25 -19.35
N SER A 162 -17.21 3.33 -20.08
CA SER A 162 -17.35 3.37 -21.55
C SER A 162 -16.34 4.30 -22.18
#